data_AF-A0A7Z2ZV48-F1
#
_entry.id   AF-A0A7Z2ZV48-F1
#
_cell.length_a   1.000
_cell.length_b   1.000
_cell.length_c   1.000
_cell.angle_alpha   90.00
_cell.angle_beta   90.00
_cell.angle_gamma   90.00
#
_symmetry.space_group_name_H-M   'P 1'
#
loop_
_entity.id
_entity.type
_entity.pdbx_description
1 polymer ?
#
loop_
_entity_poly.entity_id
_entity_poly.type
_entity_poly.pdbx_seq_one_letter_code
_entity_poly.pdbx_strand_id
1 'polypeptide(L)'
;MVAAETEAANEIRRYIANGLTKGLLAKEKGKGSPLALAAYLGYPNVVDALLTSDSVRRHVNDVDEMGMTPWIASTLSLRQSMPACNPQIAENVLALVPIIVTQPYYVSNPVAPYRKTRELLAQAGASADMSKAKEIWFGVCKNQSADGKKKVRDSTDMQKTVQELGMAELSAQLSNLQKKMGSGSGK
;
A
#
# COMPACT_ATOMS: atom_id res chain seq x y z
N MET A 1 -13.84 -7.66 -3.20
CA MET A 1 -13.04 -6.43 -3.36
C MET A 1 -12.73 -6.12 -4.81
N VAL A 2 -12.19 -7.04 -5.63
CA VAL A 2 -11.87 -6.77 -7.05
C VAL A 2 -13.06 -6.22 -7.86
N ALA A 3 -14.26 -6.82 -7.73
CA ALA A 3 -15.46 -6.33 -8.42
C ALA A 3 -15.83 -4.89 -8.00
N ALA A 4 -15.77 -4.58 -6.70
CA ALA A 4 -16.06 -3.24 -6.19
C ALA A 4 -15.01 -2.21 -6.66
N GLU A 5 -13.74 -2.59 -6.69
CA GLU A 5 -12.68 -1.75 -7.25
C GLU A 5 -12.90 -1.48 -8.75
N THR A 6 -13.31 -2.50 -9.50
CA THR A 6 -13.60 -2.39 -10.94
C THR A 6 -14.77 -1.45 -11.19
N GLU A 7 -15.85 -1.55 -10.39
CA GLU A 7 -17.00 -0.65 -10.53
C GLU A 7 -16.61 0.80 -10.20
N ALA A 8 -15.87 1.02 -9.11
CA ALA A 8 -15.37 2.34 -8.77
C ALA A 8 -14.48 2.92 -9.89
N ALA A 9 -13.62 2.10 -10.50
CA ALA A 9 -12.81 2.51 -11.65
C ALA A 9 -13.67 2.90 -12.85
N ASN A 10 -14.76 2.19 -13.14
CA ASN A 10 -15.68 2.50 -14.23
C ASN A 10 -16.43 3.81 -13.98
N GLU A 11 -16.86 4.08 -12.75
CA GLU A 11 -17.44 5.37 -12.36
C GLU A 11 -16.46 6.53 -12.56
N ILE A 12 -15.20 6.37 -12.14
CA ILE A 12 -14.15 7.37 -12.32
C ILE A 12 -13.90 7.64 -13.82
N ARG A 13 -13.79 6.60 -14.64
CA ARG A 13 -13.63 6.77 -16.10
C ARG A 13 -14.80 7.54 -16.71
N ARG A 14 -16.04 7.22 -16.33
CA ARG A 14 -17.25 7.96 -16.77
C ARG A 14 -17.21 9.42 -16.32
N TYR A 15 -16.83 9.68 -15.07
CA TYR A 15 -16.68 11.03 -14.53
C TYR A 15 -15.69 11.87 -15.36
N ILE A 16 -14.51 11.31 -15.64
CA ILE A 16 -13.46 11.97 -16.43
C ILE A 16 -13.90 12.16 -17.89
N ALA A 17 -14.52 11.14 -18.50
CA ALA A 17 -14.99 11.20 -19.89
C ALA A 17 -16.06 12.30 -20.12
N ASN A 18 -16.83 12.63 -19.08
CA ASN A 18 -17.77 13.76 -19.10
C ASN A 18 -17.07 15.13 -18.89
N GLY A 19 -15.74 15.20 -18.93
CA GLY A 19 -14.96 16.42 -18.75
C GLY A 19 -14.87 16.90 -17.30
N LEU A 20 -15.34 16.10 -16.33
CA LEU A 20 -15.35 16.49 -14.93
C LEU A 20 -13.99 16.21 -14.28
N THR A 21 -13.46 17.19 -13.54
CA THR A 21 -12.13 17.11 -12.91
C THR A 21 -12.13 17.48 -11.43
N LYS A 22 -13.27 17.93 -10.90
CA LYS A 22 -13.39 18.41 -9.51
C LYS A 22 -13.13 17.26 -8.55
N GLY A 23 -12.15 17.44 -7.67
CA GLY A 23 -11.80 16.46 -6.63
C GLY A 23 -10.89 15.32 -7.10
N LEU A 24 -10.38 15.34 -8.33
CA LEU A 24 -9.36 14.37 -8.78
C LEU A 24 -7.95 14.66 -8.26
N LEU A 25 -7.71 15.89 -7.80
CA LEU A 25 -6.46 16.33 -7.18
C LEU A 25 -6.66 16.55 -5.68
N ALA A 26 -5.56 16.64 -4.94
CA ALA A 26 -5.59 17.05 -3.55
C ALA A 26 -6.22 18.45 -3.40
N LYS A 27 -7.02 18.66 -2.36
CA LYS A 27 -7.63 19.98 -2.08
C LYS A 27 -6.60 20.99 -1.60
N GLU A 28 -5.55 20.52 -0.95
CA GLU A 28 -4.49 21.32 -0.33
C GLU A 28 -3.13 20.67 -0.65
N LYS A 29 -2.10 21.50 -0.81
CA LYS A 29 -0.73 21.02 -1.02
C LYS A 29 -0.29 20.21 0.20
N GLY A 30 0.29 19.03 -0.03
CA GLY A 30 0.71 18.11 1.03
C GLY A 30 -0.39 17.18 1.53
N LYS A 31 -1.66 17.35 1.15
CA LYS A 31 -2.67 16.33 1.43
C LYS A 31 -2.65 15.23 0.37
N GLY A 32 -2.98 14.01 0.77
CA GLY A 32 -3.08 12.88 -0.15
C GLY A 32 -4.12 13.13 -1.25
N SER A 33 -3.73 12.96 -2.51
CA SER A 33 -4.66 12.98 -3.65
C SER A 33 -5.41 11.65 -3.76
N PRO A 34 -6.54 11.58 -4.49
CA PRO A 34 -7.18 10.31 -4.81
C PRO A 34 -6.22 9.28 -5.44
N LEU A 35 -5.28 9.74 -6.27
CA LEU A 35 -4.24 8.88 -6.86
C LEU A 35 -3.30 8.33 -5.78
N ALA A 36 -2.84 9.17 -4.85
CA ALA A 36 -1.98 8.73 -3.75
C ALA A 36 -2.70 7.72 -2.84
N LEU A 37 -3.99 7.94 -2.54
CA LEU A 37 -4.79 7.01 -1.75
C LEU A 37 -5.00 5.67 -2.46
N ALA A 38 -5.35 5.69 -3.76
CA ALA A 38 -5.50 4.47 -4.54
C ALA A 38 -4.17 3.69 -4.63
N ALA A 39 -3.05 4.40 -4.74
CA ALA A 39 -1.73 3.80 -4.74
C ALA A 39 -1.34 3.19 -3.38
N TYR A 40 -1.64 3.90 -2.29
CA TYR A 40 -1.46 3.43 -0.91
C TYR A 40 -2.25 2.16 -0.62
N LEU A 41 -3.48 2.05 -1.14
CA LEU A 41 -4.34 0.88 -0.97
C LEU A 41 -4.00 -0.26 -1.94
N GLY A 42 -3.20 0.02 -2.99
CA GLY A 42 -2.83 -0.96 -4.01
C GLY A 42 -3.99 -1.31 -4.93
N TYR A 43 -4.76 -0.30 -5.36
CA TYR A 43 -5.93 -0.45 -6.24
C TYR A 43 -5.57 -0.11 -7.70
N PRO A 44 -5.00 -1.06 -8.48
CA PRO A 44 -4.54 -0.80 -9.83
C PRO A 44 -5.63 -0.34 -10.80
N ASN A 45 -6.87 -0.83 -10.68
CA ASN A 45 -7.95 -0.41 -11.59
C ASN A 45 -8.35 1.05 -11.36
N VAL A 46 -8.38 1.47 -10.10
CA VAL A 46 -8.65 2.87 -9.74
C VAL A 46 -7.50 3.76 -10.17
N VAL A 47 -6.24 3.32 -9.98
CA VAL A 47 -5.06 4.06 -10.44
C VAL A 47 -5.07 4.22 -11.96
N ASP A 48 -5.32 3.14 -12.71
CA ASP A 48 -5.47 3.17 -14.16
C ASP A 48 -6.56 4.15 -14.61
N ALA A 49 -7.74 4.09 -13.98
CA ALA A 49 -8.85 5.00 -14.26
C ALA A 49 -8.52 6.47 -13.97
N LEU A 50 -7.87 6.77 -12.85
CA LEU A 50 -7.49 8.16 -12.52
C LEU A 50 -6.44 8.71 -13.49
N LEU A 51 -5.51 7.86 -13.95
CA LEU A 51 -4.47 8.22 -14.89
C LEU A 51 -4.97 8.48 -16.31
N THR A 52 -6.25 8.25 -16.62
CA THR A 52 -6.84 8.71 -17.89
C THR A 52 -7.07 10.22 -17.94
N SER A 53 -6.96 10.92 -16.80
CA SER A 53 -7.04 12.38 -16.73
C SER A 53 -5.66 13.03 -16.91
N ASP A 54 -5.50 13.89 -17.91
CA ASP A 54 -4.28 14.67 -18.11
C ASP A 54 -3.94 15.59 -16.93
N SER A 55 -4.96 16.04 -16.19
CA SER A 55 -4.73 16.82 -14.96
C SER A 55 -4.06 15.96 -13.89
N VAL A 56 -4.53 14.72 -13.70
CA VAL A 56 -3.95 13.78 -12.74
C VAL A 56 -2.53 13.37 -13.16
N ARG A 57 -2.31 13.08 -14.45
CA ARG A 57 -0.97 12.71 -14.95
C ARG A 57 0.08 13.79 -14.70
N ARG A 58 -0.28 15.07 -14.85
CA ARG A 58 0.63 16.19 -14.56
C ARG A 58 1.04 16.27 -13.08
N HIS A 59 0.25 15.68 -12.19
CA HIS A 59 0.45 15.66 -10.74
C HIS A 59 0.80 14.26 -10.22
N VAL A 60 1.27 13.36 -11.09
CA VAL A 60 1.60 11.97 -10.73
C VAL A 60 2.72 11.87 -9.67
N ASN A 61 3.55 12.90 -9.58
CA ASN A 61 4.68 13.02 -8.64
C ASN A 61 4.39 13.97 -7.46
N ASP A 62 3.14 14.41 -7.28
CA ASP A 62 2.79 15.22 -6.12
C ASP A 62 3.05 14.43 -4.83
N VAL A 63 3.64 15.11 -3.85
CA VAL A 63 3.98 14.54 -2.55
C VAL A 63 2.96 14.95 -1.49
N ASP A 64 2.71 14.04 -0.56
CA ASP A 64 1.98 14.36 0.68
C ASP A 64 2.90 15.03 1.74
N GLU A 65 2.36 15.27 2.93
CA GLU A 65 3.06 15.85 4.10
C GLU A 65 4.28 15.04 4.55
N MET A 66 4.32 13.75 4.23
CA MET A 66 5.46 12.88 4.53
C MET A 66 6.47 12.82 3.39
N GLY A 67 6.27 13.59 2.31
CA GLY A 67 7.09 13.53 1.11
C GLY A 67 6.81 12.31 0.23
N MET A 68 5.68 11.62 0.44
CA MET A 68 5.35 10.38 -0.25
C MET A 68 4.64 10.69 -1.57
N THR A 69 5.23 10.25 -2.69
CA THR A 69 4.53 10.20 -3.98
C THR A 69 3.62 8.98 -4.05
N PRO A 70 2.63 8.93 -4.97
CA PRO A 70 1.86 7.72 -5.23
C PRO A 70 2.74 6.49 -5.51
N TRP A 71 3.85 6.66 -6.24
CA TRP A 71 4.76 5.55 -6.54
C TRP A 71 5.43 5.01 -5.27
N ILE A 72 5.90 5.90 -4.38
CA ILE A 72 6.47 5.50 -3.09
C ILE A 72 5.39 4.81 -2.24
N ALA A 73 4.18 5.36 -2.16
CA ALA A 73 3.08 4.77 -1.40
C ALA A 73 2.79 3.32 -1.82
N SER A 74 2.74 3.06 -3.13
CA SER A 74 2.57 1.71 -3.66
C SER A 74 3.77 0.80 -3.34
N THR A 75 4.98 1.34 -3.34
CA THR A 75 6.23 0.61 -3.05
C THR A 75 6.30 0.19 -1.59
N LEU A 76 5.83 1.01 -0.65
CA LEU A 76 5.81 0.63 0.77
C LEU A 76 4.79 -0.48 1.06
N SER A 77 3.76 -0.63 0.22
CA SER A 77 2.72 -1.68 0.34
C SER A 77 2.16 -1.81 1.75
N LEU A 78 1.87 -0.69 2.40
CA LEU A 78 1.63 -0.62 3.85
C LEU A 78 0.50 -1.52 4.34
N ARG A 79 -0.50 -1.86 3.50
CA ARG A 79 -1.55 -2.83 3.87
C ARG A 79 -1.03 -4.26 4.08
N GLN A 80 0.04 -4.65 3.38
CA GLN A 80 0.68 -5.96 3.51
C GLN A 80 1.91 -5.91 4.41
N SER A 81 2.63 -4.79 4.46
CA SER A 81 3.86 -4.64 5.23
C SER A 81 3.65 -4.12 6.65
N MET A 82 2.41 -3.76 7.04
CA MET A 82 2.09 -3.24 8.38
C MET A 82 2.64 -4.10 9.53
N PRO A 83 2.50 -5.44 9.51
CA PRO A 83 3.02 -6.28 10.59
C PRO A 83 4.53 -6.10 10.77
N ALA A 84 5.29 -6.01 9.68
CA ALA A 84 6.73 -5.73 9.74
C ALA A 84 7.03 -4.29 10.16
N CYS A 85 6.27 -3.33 9.64
CA CYS A 85 6.45 -1.90 9.93
C CYS A 85 6.20 -1.56 11.41
N ASN A 86 5.18 -2.17 11.99
CA ASN A 86 4.79 -2.04 13.38
C ASN A 86 4.37 -3.40 13.99
N PRO A 87 5.33 -4.22 14.44
CA PRO A 87 5.05 -5.56 14.98
C PRO A 87 4.12 -5.58 16.20
N GLN A 88 4.06 -4.47 16.94
CA GLN A 88 3.16 -4.30 18.09
C GLN A 88 1.68 -4.31 17.71
N ILE A 89 1.32 -4.25 16.41
CA ILE A 89 -0.06 -4.34 15.97
C ILE A 89 -0.76 -5.63 16.42
N ALA A 90 -0.01 -6.71 16.65
CA ALA A 90 -0.55 -7.97 17.16
C ALA A 90 -0.97 -7.94 18.64
N GLU A 91 -0.58 -6.92 19.40
CA GLU A 91 -1.07 -6.72 20.77
C GLU A 91 -2.57 -6.38 20.79
N ASN A 92 -3.09 -5.84 19.67
CA ASN A 92 -4.51 -5.59 19.47
C ASN A 92 -5.06 -6.50 18.37
N VAL A 93 -5.72 -7.59 18.75
CA VAL A 93 -6.32 -8.54 17.79
C VAL A 93 -7.33 -7.86 16.86
N LEU A 94 -8.07 -6.84 17.32
CA LEU A 94 -9.01 -6.10 16.47
C LEU A 94 -8.29 -5.28 15.39
N ALA A 95 -7.03 -4.88 15.62
CA ALA A 95 -6.21 -4.21 14.61
C ALA A 95 -5.72 -5.17 13.51
N LEU A 96 -5.68 -6.48 13.79
CA LEU A 96 -5.35 -7.50 12.79
C LEU A 96 -6.53 -7.84 11.86
N VAL A 97 -7.77 -7.65 12.31
CA VAL A 97 -8.97 -7.99 11.53
C VAL A 97 -8.95 -7.35 10.14
N PRO A 98 -8.73 -6.02 9.98
CA PRO A 98 -8.65 -5.40 8.66
C PRO A 98 -7.52 -5.95 7.78
N ILE A 99 -6.41 -6.40 8.37
CA ILE A 99 -5.30 -7.00 7.61
C ILE A 99 -5.74 -8.36 7.08
N ILE A 100 -6.26 -9.23 7.96
CA ILE A 100 -6.68 -10.59 7.61
C ILE A 100 -7.79 -10.59 6.57
N VAL A 101 -8.85 -9.80 6.76
CA VAL A 101 -10.00 -9.81 5.84
C VAL A 101 -9.65 -9.21 4.47
N THR A 102 -8.59 -8.40 4.38
CA THR A 102 -8.14 -7.84 3.11
C THR A 102 -7.07 -8.68 2.41
N GLN A 103 -6.44 -9.65 3.09
CA GLN A 103 -5.39 -10.49 2.48
C GLN A 103 -5.80 -11.16 1.16
N PRO A 104 -7.00 -11.76 1.01
CA PRO A 104 -7.37 -12.42 -0.25
C PRO A 104 -7.30 -11.49 -1.46
N TYR A 105 -7.56 -10.19 -1.29
CA TYR A 105 -7.40 -9.23 -2.37
C TYR A 105 -5.94 -9.09 -2.81
N TYR A 106 -4.99 -9.16 -1.90
CA TYR A 106 -3.59 -8.95 -2.26
C TYR A 106 -2.87 -10.23 -2.73
N VAL A 107 -3.28 -11.41 -2.25
CA VAL A 107 -2.57 -12.67 -2.51
C VAL A 107 -3.22 -13.57 -3.55
N SER A 108 -4.53 -13.43 -3.80
CA SER A 108 -5.26 -14.33 -4.70
C SER A 108 -5.32 -13.86 -6.16
N ASN A 109 -4.76 -12.67 -6.46
CA ASN A 109 -4.75 -12.14 -7.82
C ASN A 109 -3.56 -12.69 -8.62
N PRO A 110 -3.74 -13.09 -9.90
CA PRO A 110 -2.64 -13.55 -10.75
C PRO A 110 -1.50 -12.53 -10.88
N VAL A 111 -1.85 -11.25 -10.81
CA VAL A 111 -0.90 -10.14 -10.72
C VAL A 111 -1.10 -9.45 -9.38
N ALA A 112 -0.05 -9.39 -8.56
CA ALA A 112 -0.11 -8.74 -7.25
C ALA A 112 -0.55 -7.26 -7.41
N PRO A 113 -1.61 -6.80 -6.72
CA PRO A 113 -2.20 -5.48 -6.96
C PRO A 113 -1.19 -4.33 -6.81
N TYR A 114 -0.40 -4.33 -5.74
CA TYR A 114 0.64 -3.32 -5.52
C TYR A 114 1.72 -3.29 -6.61
N ARG A 115 2.10 -4.44 -7.16
CA ARG A 115 3.04 -4.51 -8.27
C ARG A 115 2.43 -3.83 -9.50
N LYS A 116 1.19 -4.19 -9.85
CA LYS A 116 0.49 -3.59 -11.00
C LYS A 116 0.31 -2.09 -10.82
N THR A 117 -0.06 -1.64 -9.63
CA THR A 117 -0.15 -0.21 -9.27
C THR A 117 1.17 0.52 -9.51
N ARG A 118 2.29 -0.02 -9.01
CA ARG A 118 3.63 0.57 -9.18
C ARG A 118 4.02 0.67 -10.65
N GLU A 119 3.71 -0.36 -11.44
CA GLU A 119 3.96 -0.40 -12.89
C GLU A 119 3.13 0.64 -13.64
N LEU A 120 1.83 0.77 -13.34
CA LEU A 120 0.96 1.78 -13.96
C LEU A 120 1.44 3.21 -13.67
N LEU A 121 1.84 3.48 -12.44
CA LEU A 121 2.40 4.79 -12.06
C LEU A 121 3.70 5.09 -12.80
N ALA A 122 4.60 4.12 -12.89
CA ALA A 122 5.85 4.28 -13.66
C ALA A 122 5.58 4.52 -15.15
N GLN A 123 4.63 3.79 -15.76
CA GLN A 123 4.20 4.00 -17.14
C GLN A 123 3.61 5.39 -17.38
N ALA A 124 2.97 5.98 -16.35
CA ALA A 124 2.46 7.35 -16.40
C ALA A 124 3.53 8.42 -16.14
N GLY A 125 4.79 8.05 -15.93
CA GLY A 125 5.90 8.98 -15.70
C GLY A 125 6.18 9.30 -14.23
N ALA A 126 5.68 8.49 -13.30
CA ALA A 126 6.06 8.61 -11.89
C ALA A 126 7.55 8.27 -11.69
N SER A 127 8.24 9.06 -10.86
CA SER A 127 9.64 8.83 -10.53
C SER A 127 9.80 7.65 -9.56
N ALA A 128 10.66 6.70 -9.92
CA ALA A 128 11.00 5.54 -9.11
C ALA A 128 12.16 5.83 -8.15
N ASP A 129 11.93 6.70 -7.17
CA ASP A 129 12.97 7.07 -6.19
C ASP A 129 13.05 6.06 -5.03
N MET A 130 13.87 5.04 -5.22
CA MET A 130 14.10 3.99 -4.22
C MET A 130 14.82 4.51 -2.96
N SER A 131 15.69 5.50 -3.11
CA SER A 131 16.42 6.09 -1.98
C SER A 131 15.44 6.80 -1.05
N LYS A 132 14.56 7.63 -1.63
CA LYS A 132 13.52 8.33 -0.87
C LYS A 132 12.49 7.37 -0.28
N ALA A 133 12.13 6.31 -1.00
CA ALA A 133 11.25 5.27 -0.46
C ALA A 133 11.82 4.63 0.82
N LYS A 134 13.11 4.28 0.82
CA LYS A 134 13.80 3.74 2.00
C LYS A 134 13.88 4.76 3.14
N GLU A 135 14.19 6.01 2.84
CA GLU A 135 14.20 7.11 3.82
C GLU A 135 12.85 7.23 4.53
N ILE A 136 11.76 7.30 3.77
CA ILE A 136 10.40 7.39 4.31
C ILE A 136 10.04 6.16 5.14
N TRP A 137 10.37 4.97 4.66
CA TRP A 137 10.14 3.73 5.42
C TRP A 137 10.84 3.74 6.78
N PHE A 138 12.11 4.16 6.85
CA PHE A 138 12.81 4.26 8.13
C PHE A 138 12.28 5.40 9.01
N GLY A 139 11.70 6.45 8.42
CA GLY A 139 11.00 7.51 9.15
C GLY A 139 9.67 7.07 9.76
N VAL A 140 8.90 6.24 9.04
CA VAL A 140 7.55 5.80 9.45
C VAL A 140 7.59 4.51 10.28
N CYS A 141 8.37 3.52 9.87
CA CYS A 141 8.40 2.17 10.45
C CYS A 141 9.49 2.03 11.51
N LYS A 142 9.35 2.74 12.63
CA LYS A 142 10.41 2.83 13.67
C LYS A 142 10.65 1.53 14.44
N ASN A 143 9.60 0.72 14.58
CA ASN A 143 9.54 -0.44 15.47
C ASN A 143 9.89 -1.77 14.80
N GLN A 144 10.46 -1.74 13.59
CA GLN A 144 10.94 -2.93 12.89
C GLN A 144 12.05 -3.66 13.65
N SER A 145 12.12 -4.99 13.47
CA SER A 145 13.25 -5.81 13.93
C SER A 145 14.57 -5.38 13.27
N ALA A 146 15.70 -5.68 13.91
CA ALA A 146 17.03 -5.37 13.37
C ALA A 146 17.29 -6.07 12.02
N ASP A 147 16.86 -7.33 11.89
CA ASP A 147 16.92 -8.09 10.63
C ASP A 147 16.05 -7.45 9.54
N GLY A 148 14.81 -7.06 9.87
CA GLY A 148 13.92 -6.36 8.94
C GLY A 148 14.53 -5.05 8.43
N LYS A 149 15.10 -4.24 9.33
CA LYS A 149 15.81 -3.00 8.97
C LYS A 149 16.97 -3.27 8.01
N LYS A 150 17.76 -4.32 8.27
CA LYS A 150 18.87 -4.73 7.40
C LYS A 150 18.38 -5.14 6.02
N LYS A 151 17.37 -6.01 5.94
CA LYS A 151 16.78 -6.48 4.67
C LYS A 151 16.26 -5.31 3.82
N VAL A 152 15.56 -4.36 4.42
CA VAL A 152 15.06 -3.19 3.69
C VAL A 152 16.21 -2.30 3.20
N ARG A 153 17.24 -2.07 4.03
CA ARG A 153 18.43 -1.30 3.64
C ARG A 153 19.11 -1.91 2.42
N ASP A 154 19.32 -3.23 2.45
CA ASP A 154 20.06 -3.97 1.43
C ASP A 154 19.21 -4.29 0.19
N SER A 155 17.89 -4.07 0.24
CA SER A 155 16.97 -4.44 -0.84
C SER A 155 17.17 -3.66 -2.14
N THR A 156 17.05 -4.35 -3.27
CA THR A 156 16.94 -3.74 -4.61
C THR A 156 15.49 -3.63 -5.07
N ASP A 157 14.64 -4.58 -4.69
CA ASP A 157 13.17 -4.47 -4.78
C ASP A 157 12.58 -4.34 -3.38
N MET A 158 12.39 -3.08 -2.96
CA MET A 158 11.86 -2.77 -1.64
C MET A 158 10.41 -3.26 -1.48
N GLN A 159 9.58 -3.17 -2.52
CA GLN A 159 8.17 -3.56 -2.45
C GLN A 159 8.03 -5.05 -2.13
N LYS A 160 8.77 -5.89 -2.87
CA LYS A 160 8.82 -7.33 -2.60
C LYS A 160 9.35 -7.60 -1.18
N THR A 161 10.45 -6.94 -0.81
CA THR A 161 11.10 -7.14 0.50
C THR A 161 10.15 -6.84 1.67
N VAL A 162 9.44 -5.71 1.63
CA VAL A 162 8.54 -5.32 2.74
C VAL A 162 7.27 -6.17 2.79
N GLN A 163 6.80 -6.68 1.65
CA GLN A 163 5.67 -7.62 1.59
C GLN A 163 6.05 -8.98 2.20
N GLU A 164 7.23 -9.51 1.87
CA GLU A 164 7.74 -10.76 2.43
C GLU A 164 7.95 -10.65 3.95
N LEU A 165 8.55 -9.53 4.40
CA LEU A 165 8.68 -9.24 5.84
C LEU A 165 7.31 -9.17 6.53
N GLY A 166 6.34 -8.47 5.93
CA GLY A 166 4.99 -8.35 6.48
C GLY A 166 4.28 -9.69 6.61
N MET A 167 4.40 -10.55 5.60
CA MET A 167 3.80 -11.89 5.62
C MET A 167 4.47 -12.80 6.67
N ALA A 168 5.80 -12.75 6.78
CA ALA A 168 6.54 -13.54 7.77
C ALA A 168 6.14 -13.14 9.21
N GLU A 169 6.07 -11.84 9.47
CA GLU A 169 5.68 -11.31 10.78
C GLU A 169 4.21 -11.62 11.11
N LEU A 170 3.29 -11.44 10.16
CA LEU A 170 1.88 -11.84 10.34
C LEU A 170 1.73 -13.32 10.66
N SER A 171 2.46 -14.17 9.94
CA SER A 171 2.42 -15.63 10.13
C SER A 171 2.92 -16.04 11.51
N ALA A 172 3.99 -15.40 11.99
CA ALA A 172 4.52 -15.61 13.34
C ALA A 172 3.52 -15.16 14.41
N GLN A 173 2.87 -14.00 14.22
CA GLN A 173 1.86 -13.46 15.12
C GLN A 173 0.64 -14.37 15.23
N LEU A 174 0.09 -14.82 14.10
CA LEU A 174 -1.05 -15.75 14.07
C LEU A 174 -0.70 -17.08 14.75
N SER A 175 0.48 -17.63 14.50
CA SER A 175 0.96 -18.85 15.15
C SER A 175 1.05 -18.70 16.67
N ASN A 176 1.51 -17.53 17.14
CA ASN A 176 1.59 -17.23 18.57
C ASN A 176 0.21 -17.08 19.22
N LEU A 177 -0.75 -16.46 18.51
CA LEU A 177 -2.14 -16.35 18.98
C LEU A 177 -2.80 -17.73 19.10
N GLN A 178 -2.63 -18.60 18.11
CA GLN A 178 -3.13 -19.98 18.14
C GLN A 178 -2.58 -20.76 19.34
N LYS A 179 -1.28 -20.66 19.61
CA LYS A 179 -0.66 -21.28 20.79
C LYS A 179 -1.26 -20.78 22.09
N LYS A 180 -1.43 -19.46 22.25
CA LYS A 180 -2.02 -18.85 23.45
C LYS A 180 -3.46 -19.32 23.69
N MET A 181 -4.27 -19.40 22.64
CA MET A 181 -5.65 -19.91 22.72
C MET A 181 -5.68 -21.41 23.06
N GLY A 182 -4.82 -22.22 22.45
CA GLY A 182 -4.72 -23.66 22.74
C GLY A 182 -4.23 -23.98 24.16
N SER A 183 -3.37 -23.13 24.75
CA SER A 183 -2.94 -23.24 26.15
C SER A 183 -3.96 -22.73 27.17
N GLY A 184 -5.01 -22.04 26.73
CA GLY A 184 -6.04 -21.44 27.58
C GLY A 184 -7.29 -22.30 27.81
N SER A 185 -7.49 -23.37 27.02
CA SER A 185 -8.65 -24.28 27.13
C SER A 185 -8.46 -25.44 28.13
N GLY A 186 -7.46 -25.35 29.02
CA GLY A 186 -7.10 -26.38 30.00
C GLY A 186 -7.36 -25.98 31.46
N LYS A 187 -8.30 -25.08 31.75
CA LYS A 187 -8.74 -24.75 33.10
C LYS A 187 -10.26 -24.69 33.19
#